data_AF-A0A7L2C5I4-F1
#
_entry.id   AF-A0A7L2C5I4-F1
#
_cell.length_a   1.000
_cell.length_b   1.000
_cell.length_c   1.000
_cell.angle_alpha   90.00
_cell.angle_beta   90.00
_cell.angle_gamma   90.00
#
_symmetry.space_group_name_H-M   'P 1'
#
loop_
_entity.id
_entity.type
_entity.pdbx_description
1 polymer ?
#
loop_
_entity_poly.entity_id
_entity_poly.type
_entity_poly.pdbx_seq_one_letter_code
_entity_poly.pdbx_strand_id
1 'polypeptide(L)' 'SGHAPFEARPRAELYRSIRGARYPLPPQLSGPARALIALMLHPEPAARPSLEQVMGHPFLTQVRGWGTSG' A
#
# COMPACT_ATOMS: atom_id res chain seq x y z
N SER A 1 6.38 4.71 8.15
CA SER A 1 6.18 6.09 8.65
C SER A 1 5.43 6.14 9.97
N GLY A 2 4.77 5.07 10.46
CA GLY A 2 4.15 5.07 11.80
C GLY A 2 2.84 5.85 11.91
N HIS A 3 2.30 6.35 10.80
CA HIS A 3 1.05 7.13 10.72
C HIS A 3 0.06 6.46 9.76
N ALA A 4 -1.23 6.79 9.89
CA ALA A 4 -2.25 6.28 8.99
C ALA A 4 -2.12 6.91 7.58
N PRO A 5 -2.54 6.21 6.51
CA PRO A 5 -2.47 6.76 5.15
C PRO A 5 -3.39 7.98 4.97
N PHE A 6 -4.49 8.06 5.71
CA PHE A 6 -5.43 9.18 5.64
C PHE A 6 -5.57 9.84 7.00
N GLU A 7 -5.07 11.07 7.10
CA GLU A 7 -5.26 11.94 8.26
C GLU A 7 -5.51 13.36 7.73
N ALA A 8 -6.63 13.96 8.11
CA ALA A 8 -6.93 15.35 7.76
C ALA A 8 -7.97 15.94 8.72
N ARG A 9 -7.89 17.25 8.94
CA ARG A 9 -8.96 18.05 9.53
C ARG A 9 -9.23 19.23 8.61
N PRO A 10 -10.50 19.53 8.28
CA PRO A 10 -11.73 18.95 8.83
C PRO A 10 -12.10 17.56 8.28
N ARG A 11 -13.07 16.86 8.89
CA ARG A 11 -13.56 15.52 8.46
C ARG A 11 -13.97 15.46 6.98
N ALA A 12 -14.51 16.56 6.45
CA ALA A 12 -14.86 16.65 5.03
C ALA A 12 -13.65 16.41 4.13
N GLU A 13 -12.48 16.91 4.50
CA GLU A 13 -11.24 16.68 3.76
C GLU A 13 -10.76 15.25 3.87
N LEU A 14 -10.82 14.66 5.07
CA LEU A 14 -10.50 13.25 5.29
C LEU A 14 -11.32 12.36 4.35
N TYR A 15 -12.64 12.56 4.27
CA TYR A 15 -13.50 11.80 3.37
C TYR A 15 -13.25 12.07 1.88
N ARG A 16 -12.79 13.28 1.51
CA ARG A 16 -12.35 13.54 0.13
C ARG A 16 -11.07 12.77 -0.20
N SER A 17 -10.12 12.70 0.73
CA SER A 17 -8.85 11.97 0.54
C SER A 17 -9.07 10.46 0.46
N ILE A 18 -9.91 9.90 1.33
CA ILE A 18 -10.29 8.48 1.29
C ILE A 18 -10.95 8.12 -0.05
N ARG A 19 -11.96 8.88 -0.49
CA ARG A 19 -12.67 8.62 -1.76
C ARG A 19 -11.78 8.79 -2.99
N GLY A 20 -10.82 9.71 -2.93
CA GLY A 20 -9.88 9.95 -4.01
C GLY A 20 -8.61 9.11 -3.95
N ALA A 21 -8.48 8.22 -2.96
CA ALA A 21 -7.24 7.48 -2.68
C ALA A 21 -6.00 8.40 -2.64
N ARG A 22 -6.14 9.60 -2.06
CA ARG A 22 -5.04 10.58 -1.95
C ARG A 22 -4.37 10.46 -0.59
N TYR A 23 -3.13 10.00 -0.58
CA TYR A 23 -2.30 9.84 0.60
C TYR A 23 -0.82 9.95 0.25
N PRO A 24 0.03 10.48 1.14
CA PRO A 24 1.46 10.51 0.91
C PRO A 24 2.05 9.10 1.02
N LEU A 25 2.93 8.75 0.09
CA LEU A 25 3.76 7.55 0.19
C LEU A 25 5.15 7.93 0.71
N PRO A 26 5.58 7.39 1.86
CA PRO A 26 6.91 7.68 2.39
C PRO A 26 8.02 7.25 1.41
N PRO A 27 9.08 8.06 1.21
CA PRO A 27 10.15 7.76 0.26
C PRO A 27 10.91 6.47 0.60
N GLN A 28 11.00 6.13 1.89
CA GLN A 28 11.68 4.93 2.40
C GLN A 28 11.00 3.59 2.05
N LEU A 29 9.80 3.60 1.46
CA LEU A 29 9.16 2.37 1.03
C LEU A 29 9.96 1.71 -0.11
N SER A 30 9.92 0.38 -0.21
CA SER A 30 10.41 -0.30 -1.41
C SER A 30 9.42 -0.12 -2.58
N GLY A 31 9.88 -0.34 -3.82
CA GLY A 31 9.00 -0.36 -4.99
C GLY A 31 7.82 -1.32 -4.83
N PRO A 32 8.05 -2.59 -4.46
CA PRO A 32 6.98 -3.55 -4.20
C PRO A 32 6.04 -3.14 -3.06
N ALA A 33 6.55 -2.52 -1.99
CA ALA A 33 5.69 -2.04 -0.89
C ALA A 33 4.74 -0.93 -1.37
N ARG A 34 5.26 0.04 -2.14
CA ARG A 34 4.43 1.11 -2.74
C ARG A 34 3.36 0.54 -3.66
N ALA A 35 3.72 -0.41 -4.51
CA ALA A 35 2.79 -1.04 -5.44
C ALA A 35 1.65 -1.77 -4.70
N LEU A 36 1.98 -2.54 -3.66
CA LEU A 36 0.96 -3.26 -2.89
C LEU A 36 -0.01 -2.31 -2.17
N ILE A 37 0.51 -1.26 -1.53
CA ILE A 37 -0.33 -0.24 -0.86
C ILE A 37 -1.28 0.42 -1.88
N ALA A 38 -0.79 0.75 -3.07
CA ALA A 38 -1.60 1.36 -4.13
C ALA A 38 -2.74 0.43 -4.60
N LEU A 39 -2.47 -0.86 -4.74
CA LEU A 39 -3.49 -1.86 -5.10
C LEU A 39 -4.55 -2.01 -4.00
N MET A 40 -4.14 -2.12 -2.73
CA MET A 40 -5.07 -2.31 -1.61
C MET A 40 -5.96 -1.09 -1.35
N LEU A 41 -5.41 0.12 -1.54
CA LEU A 41 -6.11 1.38 -1.34
C LEU A 41 -6.69 1.97 -2.63
N HIS A 42 -6.94 1.14 -3.64
CA HIS A 42 -7.52 1.59 -4.90
C HIS A 42 -8.92 2.23 -4.69
N PRO A 43 -9.22 3.38 -5.34
CA PRO A 43 -10.47 4.11 -5.13
C PRO A 43 -11.69 3.33 -5.62
N GLU A 44 -11.56 2.60 -6.73
CA GLU A 44 -12.59 1.66 -7.22
C GLU A 44 -12.52 0.34 -6.42
N PRO A 45 -13.55 -0.02 -5.63
CA PRO A 45 -13.54 -1.25 -4.84
C PRO A 45 -13.37 -2.52 -5.66
N ALA A 46 -13.96 -2.60 -6.86
CA ALA A 46 -13.88 -3.80 -7.71
C ALA A 46 -12.46 -4.05 -8.26
N ALA A 47 -11.60 -3.02 -8.28
CA ALA A 47 -10.22 -3.13 -8.72
C ALA A 47 -9.24 -3.49 -7.59
N ARG A 48 -9.72 -3.63 -6.34
CA ARG A 48 -8.88 -4.06 -5.23
C ARG A 48 -8.56 -5.56 -5.36
N PRO A 49 -7.35 -5.98 -4.99
CA PRO A 49 -6.95 -7.37 -5.10
C PRO A 49 -7.73 -8.25 -4.12
N SER A 50 -7.94 -9.51 -4.51
CA SER A 50 -8.36 -10.56 -3.58
C SER A 50 -7.26 -10.85 -2.56
N LEU A 51 -7.62 -11.55 -1.47
CA LEU A 51 -6.65 -11.96 -0.48
C LEU A 51 -5.54 -12.85 -1.08
N GLU A 52 -5.90 -13.77 -1.98
CA GLU A 52 -4.94 -14.63 -2.69
C GLU A 52 -3.95 -13.80 -3.51
N GLN A 53 -4.44 -12.79 -4.23
CA GLN A 53 -3.60 -11.88 -5.02
C GLN A 53 -2.67 -11.05 -4.13
N VAL A 54 -3.13 -10.59 -2.96
CA VAL A 54 -2.29 -9.90 -1.96
C VAL A 54 -1.17 -10.82 -1.49
N MET A 55 -1.50 -12.05 -1.10
CA MET A 55 -0.52 -13.02 -0.59
C MET A 55 0.49 -13.45 -1.66
N GLY A 56 0.11 -13.45 -2.94
CA GLY A 56 1.01 -13.72 -4.06
C GLY A 56 1.89 -12.53 -4.50
N HIS A 57 1.68 -11.33 -3.97
CA HIS A 57 2.37 -10.13 -4.44
C HIS A 57 3.89 -10.18 -4.12
N PRO A 58 4.79 -9.71 -5.02
CA PRO A 58 6.25 -9.76 -4.82
C PRO A 58 6.75 -9.15 -3.50
N PHE A 59 6.01 -8.19 -2.94
CA PHE A 59 6.34 -7.62 -1.62
C PHE A 59 6.33 -8.67 -0.49
N LEU A 60 5.43 -9.65 -0.56
CA LEU A 60 5.27 -10.69 0.46
C LEU A 60 5.97 -12.01 0.06
N THR A 61 6.15 -12.26 -1.23
CA THR A 61 6.71 -13.53 -1.74
C THR A 61 8.20 -13.48 -2.05
N GLN A 62 8.77 -12.30 -2.31
CA GLN A 62 10.21 -12.20 -2.56
C GLN A 62 10.98 -12.41 -1.26
N VAL A 63 11.55 -13.60 -1.09
CA VAL A 63 12.51 -13.92 -0.04
C VAL A 63 13.64 -12.89 -0.13
N ARG A 64 13.85 -12.12 0.95
CA ARG A 64 15.06 -11.32 1.10
C ARG A 64 16.22 -12.31 1.11
N GLY A 65 16.99 -12.36 0.02
CA GLY A 65 18.07 -13.33 -0.16
C GLY A 65 19.10 -13.20 0.96
N TRP A 66 18.96 -14.01 2.00
CA TRP A 66 19.99 -14.33 2.97
C TRP A 66 20.29 -15.83 2.82
N GLY A 67 21.51 -16.15 2.38
CA GLY A 67 22.04 -17.49 2.07
C GLY A 67 21.99 -17.79 0.57
N THR A 68 23.07 -18.03 -0.18
CA THR A 68 24.35 -18.68 0.15
C THR A 68 25.52 -18.03 -0.62
N SER A 69 26.45 -17.40 0.11
CA SER A 69 27.87 -17.42 -0.28
C SER A 69 28.57 -18.29 0.76
N GLY A 70 28.66 -19.57 0.46
CA GLY A 70 29.50 -20.56 1.14
C GLY A 70 30.30 -21.28 0.09
#